data_AF-A0A6A5FXV4-F1
#
_entry.id   AF-A0A6A5FXV4-F1
#
_cell.length_a   1.000
_cell.length_b   1.000
_cell.length_c   1.000
_cell.angle_alpha   90.00
_cell.angle_beta   90.00
_cell.angle_gamma   90.00
#
_symmetry.space_group_name_H-M   'P 1'
#
loop_
_entity.id
_entity.type
_entity.pdbx_description
1 polymer ?
#
loop_
_entity_poly.entity_id
_entity_poly.type
_entity_poly.pdbx_seq_one_letter_code
_entity_poly.pdbx_strand_id
1 'polypeptide(L)'
;MSVDGVIYGILASLAVALNAIFTKTILPKVGNCLWKLTWYNNLVALILFIPLMLFNGDVKRVINDTPGWTFWQMLFISGLFGFTMNYVTGWQIEATSPLTHNISATAKSAAQTLLAVIIYQELKPFSW
;
A
#
# COMPACT_ATOMS: atom_id res chain seq x y z
N MET A 1 19.05 -15.54 -0.17
CA MET A 1 17.84 -15.02 0.49
C MET A 1 18.29 -14.24 1.71
N SER A 2 17.94 -12.96 1.82
CA SER A 2 18.26 -12.16 3.01
C SER A 2 17.23 -12.43 4.09
N VAL A 3 17.68 -12.85 5.27
CA VAL A 3 16.81 -13.16 6.43
C VAL A 3 15.92 -11.96 6.80
N ASP A 4 16.47 -10.76 6.71
CA ASP A 4 15.75 -9.50 6.98
C ASP A 4 14.54 -9.32 6.06
N GLY A 5 14.68 -9.65 4.77
CA GLY A 5 13.59 -9.56 3.80
C GLY A 5 12.43 -10.50 4.12
N VAL A 6 12.73 -11.69 4.65
CA VAL A 6 11.71 -12.64 5.10
C VAL A 6 10.97 -12.09 6.32
N ILE A 7 11.68 -11.55 7.30
CA ILE A 7 11.08 -10.96 8.50
C ILE A 7 10.17 -9.79 8.14
N TYR A 8 10.63 -8.85 7.31
CA TYR A 8 9.80 -7.72 6.86
C TYR A 8 8.60 -8.18 6.03
N GLY A 9 8.75 -9.24 5.22
CA GLY A 9 7.63 -9.84 4.48
C GLY A 9 6.53 -10.37 5.40
N ILE A 10 6.91 -11.14 6.44
CA ILE A 10 5.97 -11.68 7.43
C ILE A 10 5.26 -10.54 8.18
N LEU A 11 6.01 -9.54 8.65
CA LEU A 11 5.46 -8.39 9.36
C LEU A 11 4.50 -7.58 8.48
N ALA A 12 4.85 -7.38 7.20
CA ALA A 12 3.99 -6.68 6.25
C ALA A 12 2.66 -7.44 6.03
N SER A 13 2.71 -8.76 5.83
CA SER A 13 1.49 -9.58 5.69
C SER A 13 0.61 -9.51 6.93
N LEU A 14 1.20 -9.54 8.13
CA LEU A 14 0.48 -9.40 9.39
C LEU A 14 -0.19 -8.02 9.50
N ALA A 15 0.54 -6.94 9.19
CA ALA A 15 0.02 -5.58 9.24
C ALA A 15 -1.15 -5.37 8.26
N VAL A 16 -1.06 -5.93 7.04
CA VAL A 16 -2.14 -5.88 6.04
C VAL A 16 -3.38 -6.64 6.52
N ALA A 17 -3.21 -7.84 7.09
CA ALA A 17 -4.31 -8.61 7.64
C ALA A 17 -5.00 -7.89 8.81
N LEU A 18 -4.23 -7.33 9.74
CA LEU A 18 -4.74 -6.54 10.86
C LEU A 18 -5.50 -5.29 10.38
N ASN A 19 -4.94 -4.56 9.41
CA ASN A 19 -5.59 -3.38 8.83
C ASN A 19 -6.95 -3.73 8.20
N ALA A 20 -7.05 -4.86 7.50
CA ALA A 20 -8.31 -5.32 6.92
C ALA A 20 -9.36 -5.68 7.98
N ILE A 21 -8.94 -6.32 9.08
CA ILE A 21 -9.82 -6.65 10.22
C ILE A 21 -10.32 -5.35 10.88
N PHE A 22 -9.41 -4.43 11.23
CA PHE A 22 -9.78 -3.17 11.87
C PHE A 22 -10.69 -2.31 10.99
N THR A 23 -10.42 -2.25 9.68
CA THR A 23 -11.28 -1.55 8.72
C THR A 23 -12.71 -2.07 8.80
N LYS A 24 -12.91 -3.40 8.79
CA LYS A 24 -14.24 -4.01 8.87
C LYS A 24 -14.92 -3.79 10.24
N THR A 25 -14.16 -3.84 11.33
CA THR A 25 -14.69 -3.65 12.69
C THR A 25 -15.05 -2.19 13.00
N ILE A 26 -14.30 -1.22 12.45
CA ILE A 26 -14.49 0.20 12.72
C ILE A 26 -15.56 0.81 11.80
N LEU A 27 -15.73 0.28 10.58
CA LEU A 27 -16.74 0.74 9.62
C LEU A 27 -18.16 0.93 10.22
N PRO A 28 -18.74 -0.02 10.98
CA PRO A 28 -20.05 0.17 11.62
C PRO A 28 -20.04 1.26 12.70
N LYS A 29 -18.91 1.54 13.35
CA LYS A 29 -18.78 2.59 14.39
C LYS A 29 -18.75 4.00 13.80
N VAL A 30 -18.41 4.14 12.52
CA VAL A 30 -18.24 5.42 11.82
C VAL A 30 -19.48 5.79 10.97
N GLY A 31 -20.53 4.97 11.08
CA GLY A 31 -21.80 5.14 10.35
C GLY A 31 -21.79 4.53 8.95
N ASN A 32 -21.03 3.45 8.73
CA ASN A 32 -20.86 2.77 7.43
C ASN A 32 -20.44 3.69 6.27
N CYS A 33 -19.81 4.82 6.58
CA CYS A 33 -19.29 5.76 5.59
C CYS A 33 -17.79 5.50 5.38
N LEU A 34 -17.46 4.72 4.36
CA LEU A 34 -16.07 4.41 4.00
C LEU A 34 -15.24 5.69 3.76
N TRP A 35 -15.83 6.69 3.10
CA TRP A 35 -15.19 7.99 2.87
C TRP A 35 -14.67 8.65 4.14
N LYS A 36 -15.45 8.58 5.22
CA LYS A 36 -15.08 9.18 6.51
C LYS A 36 -13.92 8.42 7.14
N LEU A 37 -13.94 7.09 7.05
CA LEU A 37 -12.84 6.24 7.55
C LEU A 37 -11.54 6.50 6.78
N THR A 38 -11.60 6.54 5.45
CA THR A 38 -10.45 6.83 4.59
C THR A 38 -9.89 8.23 4.86
N TRP A 39 -10.75 9.22 5.10
CA TRP A 39 -10.31 10.59 5.42
C TRP A 39 -9.56 10.65 6.77
N TYR A 40 -10.11 10.03 7.82
CA TYR A 40 -9.42 9.93 9.11
C TYR A 40 -8.08 9.20 9.00
N ASN A 41 -8.05 8.09 8.26
CA ASN A 41 -6.82 7.32 8.06
C ASN A 41 -5.74 8.14 7.35
N ASN A 42 -6.08 8.86 6.27
CA ASN A 42 -5.13 9.71 5.56
C ASN A 42 -4.64 10.89 6.41
N LEU A 43 -5.49 11.46 7.26
CA LEU A 43 -5.09 12.55 8.16
C LEU A 43 -4.08 12.08 9.20
N VAL A 44 -4.35 10.93 9.83
CA VAL A 44 -3.40 10.30 10.77
C VAL A 44 -2.10 9.92 10.06
N ALA A 45 -2.17 9.38 8.84
CA ALA A 45 -1.00 9.06 8.04
C ALA A 45 -0.16 10.31 7.73
N LEU A 46 -0.78 11.42 7.34
CA LEU A 46 -0.08 12.70 7.09
C LEU A 46 0.69 13.16 8.33
N ILE A 47 0.06 13.12 9.50
CA ILE A 47 0.70 13.50 10.77
C ILE A 47 1.86 12.56 11.09
N LEU A 48 1.72 11.26 10.84
CA LEU A 48 2.76 10.26 11.11
C LEU A 48 3.93 10.35 10.12
N PHE A 49 3.69 10.71 8.86
CA PHE A 49 4.73 10.84 7.85
C PHE A 49 5.63 12.05 8.08
N ILE A 50 5.14 13.15 8.66
CA ILE A 50 5.95 14.35 8.94
C ILE A 50 7.19 14.05 9.81
N PRO A 51 7.08 13.47 11.01
CA PRO A 51 8.26 13.15 11.83
C PRO A 51 9.14 12.10 11.14
N LEU A 52 8.55 11.11 10.44
CA LEU A 52 9.30 10.08 9.73
C LEU A 52 10.22 10.67 8.64
N MET A 53 9.70 11.62 7.84
CA MET A 53 10.49 12.33 6.81
C MET A 53 11.65 13.13 7.42
N LEU A 54 11.46 13.69 8.61
CA LEU A 54 12.51 14.42 9.32
C LEU A 54 13.61 13.47 9.83
N PHE A 55 13.24 12.32 10.38
CA PHE A 55 14.19 11.31 10.87
C PHE A 55 14.98 10.64 9.74
N ASN A 56 14.33 10.34 8.61
CA ASN A 56 14.99 9.74 7.44
C ASN A 56 15.89 10.74 6.69
N GLY A 57 15.72 12.04 6.93
CA GLY A 57 16.51 13.09 6.28
C GLY A 57 16.03 13.47 4.87
N ASP A 58 14.83 13.03 4.47
CA ASP A 58 14.25 13.29 3.14
C ASP A 58 14.15 14.79 2.85
N VAL A 59 13.74 15.57 3.85
CA VAL A 59 13.62 17.03 3.75
C VAL A 59 14.97 17.68 3.45
N LYS A 60 16.04 17.24 4.12
CA LYS A 60 17.40 17.74 3.87
C LYS A 60 17.88 17.38 2.46
N ARG A 61 17.52 16.18 1.99
CA ARG A 61 17.88 15.71 0.65
C ARG A 61 17.21 16.50 -0.46
N VAL A 62 15.91 16.78 -0.32
CA VAL A 62 15.16 17.58 -1.30
C VAL A 62 15.65 19.03 -1.36
N ILE A 63 16.07 19.60 -0.23
CA ILE A 63 16.63 20.97 -0.18
C ILE A 63 18.02 21.01 -0.85
N ASN A 64 18.88 20.05 -0.55
CA ASN A 64 20.25 20.03 -1.06
C ASN A 64 20.34 19.63 -2.54
N ASP A 65 19.45 18.74 -3.00
CA ASP A 65 19.36 18.25 -4.36
C ASP A 65 17.92 18.45 -4.84
N THR A 66 17.63 19.64 -5.38
CA THR A 66 16.27 20.02 -5.76
C THR A 66 15.81 19.15 -6.93
N PRO A 67 14.81 18.27 -6.72
CA PRO A 67 14.38 17.37 -7.77
C PRO A 67 13.65 18.16 -8.87
N GLY A 68 13.90 17.76 -10.12
CA GLY A 68 13.30 18.41 -11.29
C GLY A 68 11.78 18.25 -11.36
N TRP A 69 11.14 18.99 -12.27
CA TRP A 69 9.68 19.01 -12.43
C TRP A 69 9.05 17.62 -12.64
N THR A 70 9.72 16.75 -13.41
CA THR A 70 9.26 15.38 -13.67
C THR A 70 9.06 14.57 -12.40
N PHE A 71 9.92 14.76 -11.39
CA PHE A 71 9.80 14.07 -10.11
C PHE A 71 8.49 14.45 -9.41
N TRP A 72 8.16 15.74 -9.34
CA TRP A 72 6.94 16.22 -8.70
C TRP A 72 5.68 15.76 -9.45
N GLN A 73 5.74 15.70 -10.79
CA GLN A 73 4.64 15.14 -11.59
C GLN A 73 4.43 13.65 -11.29
N MET A 74 5.50 12.85 -11.28
CA MET A 74 5.42 11.43 -10.94
C MET A 74 4.96 11.20 -9.50
N LEU A 75 5.42 12.04 -8.56
CA LEU A 75 4.99 12.01 -7.17
C LEU A 75 3.49 12.31 -7.02
N PHE A 76 3.00 13.32 -7.74
CA PHE A 76 1.58 13.65 -7.75
C PHE A 76 0.72 12.53 -8.37
N ILE A 77 1.14 12.00 -9.52
CA ILE A 77 0.43 10.92 -10.22
C ILE A 77 0.39 9.67 -9.35
N SER A 78 1.52 9.25 -8.77
CA SER A 78 1.56 8.10 -7.85
C SER A 78 0.72 8.32 -6.59
N GLY A 79 0.68 9.54 -6.04
CA GLY A 79 -0.22 9.92 -4.95
C GLY A 79 -1.69 9.75 -5.31
N LEU A 80 -2.10 10.17 -6.51
CA LEU A 80 -3.48 10.02 -7.00
C LEU A 80 -3.88 8.54 -7.15
N PHE A 81 -3.00 7.72 -7.74
CA PHE A 81 -3.24 6.28 -7.83
C PHE A 81 -3.25 5.61 -6.46
N GLY A 82 -2.36 6.01 -5.55
CA GLY A 82 -2.30 5.51 -4.18
C GLY A 82 -3.58 5.82 -3.39
N PHE A 83 -4.09 7.04 -3.49
CA PHE A 83 -5.36 7.44 -2.89
C PHE A 83 -6.53 6.61 -3.44
N THR A 84 -6.60 6.48 -4.77
CA THR A 84 -7.67 5.71 -5.44
C THR A 84 -7.61 4.24 -5.04
N MET A 85 -6.42 3.65 -5.00
CA MET A 85 -6.21 2.26 -4.57
C MET A 85 -6.67 2.06 -3.11
N ASN A 86 -6.35 2.99 -2.21
CA ASN A 86 -6.79 2.93 -0.81
C ASN A 86 -8.32 2.92 -0.68
N TYR A 87 -9.00 3.77 -1.46
CA TYR A 87 -10.46 3.79 -1.51
C TYR A 87 -11.05 2.47 -2.03
N VAL A 88 -10.56 1.97 -3.17
CA VAL A 88 -11.03 0.72 -3.78
C VAL A 88 -10.78 -0.47 -2.86
N THR A 89 -9.64 -0.53 -2.19
CA THR A 89 -9.33 -1.57 -1.20
C THR A 89 -10.30 -1.54 -0.03
N GLY A 90 -10.59 -0.36 0.51
CA GLY A 90 -11.59 -0.21 1.57
C GLY A 90 -12.97 -0.69 1.12
N TRP A 91 -13.37 -0.35 -0.10
CA TRP A 91 -14.65 -0.76 -0.68
C TRP A 91 -14.71 -2.27 -0.91
N GLN A 92 -13.61 -2.88 -1.35
CA GLN A 92 -13.50 -4.33 -1.50
C GLN A 92 -13.64 -5.05 -0.15
N ILE A 93 -13.02 -4.55 0.92
CA ILE A 93 -13.15 -5.09 2.28
C ILE A 93 -14.59 -4.93 2.79
N GLU A 94 -15.25 -3.81 2.48
CA GLU A 94 -16.65 -3.59 2.82
C GLU A 94 -17.59 -4.56 2.09
N ALA A 95 -17.41 -4.73 0.78
CA ALA A 95 -18.24 -5.62 -0.04
C ALA A 95 -17.97 -7.12 0.25
N THR A 96 -16.79 -7.46 0.77
CA THR A 96 -16.38 -8.85 1.03
C THR A 96 -16.02 -9.08 2.51
N SER A 97 -15.33 -10.17 2.81
CA SER A 97 -14.75 -10.43 4.13
C SER A 97 -13.25 -10.06 4.14
N PRO A 98 -12.65 -9.73 5.31
CA PRO A 98 -11.20 -9.52 5.41
C PRO A 98 -10.38 -10.70 4.88
N LEU A 99 -10.88 -11.93 5.06
CA LEU A 99 -10.24 -13.15 4.54
C LEU A 99 -10.26 -13.18 3.00
N THR A 100 -11.40 -12.88 2.39
CA THR A 100 -11.55 -12.84 0.92
C THR A 100 -10.69 -11.75 0.29
N HIS A 101 -10.62 -10.57 0.92
CA HIS A 101 -9.73 -9.50 0.49
C HIS A 101 -8.26 -9.95 0.51
N ASN A 102 -7.81 -10.65 1.56
CA ASN A 102 -6.44 -11.10 1.65
C ASN A 102 -6.08 -12.14 0.56
N ILE A 103 -6.99 -13.08 0.28
CA ILE A 103 -6.82 -14.05 -0.83
C ILE A 103 -6.77 -13.33 -2.18
N SER A 104 -7.64 -12.34 -2.40
CA SER A 104 -7.64 -11.53 -3.62
C SER A 104 -6.34 -10.73 -3.79
N ALA A 105 -5.78 -10.21 -2.69
CA ALA A 105 -4.50 -9.51 -2.71
C ALA A 105 -3.35 -10.45 -3.12
N THR A 106 -3.33 -11.70 -2.62
CA THR A 106 -2.36 -12.71 -3.05
C THR A 106 -2.50 -13.03 -4.53
N ALA A 107 -3.72 -13.20 -5.04
CA ALA A 107 -3.97 -13.43 -6.46
C ALA A 107 -3.49 -12.25 -7.33
N LYS A 108 -3.71 -11.01 -6.87
CA LYS A 108 -3.18 -9.80 -7.52
C LYS A 108 -1.65 -9.83 -7.61
N SER A 109 -0.96 -10.15 -6.51
CA SER A 109 0.52 -10.24 -6.50
C SER A 109 1.04 -11.37 -7.40
N ALA A 110 0.34 -12.52 -7.44
CA ALA A 110 0.68 -13.61 -8.36
C ALA A 110 0.54 -13.17 -9.83
N ALA A 111 -0.58 -12.51 -10.18
CA ALA A 111 -0.79 -11.96 -11.51
C ALA A 111 0.24 -10.89 -11.88
N GLN A 112 0.60 -10.00 -10.95
CA GLN A 112 1.67 -9.02 -11.15
C GLN A 112 3.02 -9.69 -11.44
N THR A 113 3.31 -10.80 -10.75
CA THR A 113 4.57 -11.53 -10.98
C THR A 113 4.55 -12.22 -12.34
N LEU A 114 3.44 -12.85 -12.74
CA LEU A 114 3.29 -13.43 -14.08
C LEU A 114 3.45 -12.38 -15.18
N LEU A 115 2.81 -11.21 -15.03
CA LEU A 115 2.96 -10.10 -15.96
C LEU A 115 4.42 -9.64 -16.06
N ALA A 116 5.14 -9.54 -14.94
CA ALA A 116 6.55 -9.19 -14.95
C ALA A 116 7.37 -10.22 -15.73
N VAL A 117 7.14 -11.52 -15.54
CA VAL A 117 7.85 -12.58 -16.28
C VAL A 117 7.61 -12.47 -17.79
N ILE A 118 6.37 -12.22 -18.20
CA ILE A 118 6.02 -12.06 -19.62
C ILE A 118 6.68 -10.81 -20.22
N ILE A 119 6.60 -9.67 -19.53
CA ILE A 119 7.12 -8.39 -20.03
C ILE A 119 8.65 -8.41 -20.12
N TYR A 120 9.33 -8.96 -19.12
CA TYR A 120 10.80 -9.03 -19.08
C TYR A 120 11.37 -10.27 -19.79
N GLN A 121 10.53 -11.10 -20.39
CA GLN A 121 10.91 -12.33 -21.09
C GLN A 121 11.85 -13.24 -20.26
N GLU A 122 11.60 -13.34 -18.96
CA GLU A 122 12.40 -14.20 -18.09
C GLU A 122 12.02 -15.67 -18.29
N LEU A 123 13.02 -16.53 -18.53
CA LEU A 123 12.83 -17.98 -18.55
C LEU A 123 12.84 -18.51 -17.11
N LYS A 124 11.66 -18.83 -16.57
CA LYS A 124 11.53 -19.53 -15.28
C LYS A 124 11.24 -21.02 -15.49
N PRO A 125 11.85 -21.91 -14.67
CA PRO A 125 11.54 -23.33 -14.70
C PRO A 125 10.08 -23.59 -14.30
N PHE A 126 9.52 -24.70 -14.78
CA PHE A 126 8.11 -25.08 -14.56
C PHE A 126 7.74 -25.27 -13.07
N SER A 127 8.72 -25.54 -12.21
CA SER A 127 8.54 -25.75 -10.76
C SER A 127 8.66 -24.48 -9.92
N TRP A 128 8.54 -23.32 -10.55
CA TRP A 128 8.52 -22.02 -9.87
C TRP A 128 7.18 -21.77 -9.19
#